data_AF-B4VX89-F1
#
_entry.id   AF-B4VX89-F1
#
_cell.length_a   1.000
_cell.length_b   1.000
_cell.length_c   1.000
_cell.angle_alpha   90.00
_cell.angle_beta   90.00
_cell.angle_gamma   90.00
#
_symmetry.space_group_name_H-M   'P 1'
#
loop_
_entity.id
_entity.type
_entity.pdbx_description
1 polymer ?
#
loop_
_entity_poly.entity_id
_entity_poly.type
_entity_poly.pdbx_seq_one_letter_code
_entity_poly.pdbx_strand_id
1 'polypeptide(L)'
;MGKAGTVLKQVLEAYGISQNKLAVAMGIGRSSINRWVNENRDPGGDAILEIRKGLNTINPVAAEEFIGLYLDESFASGTIETMRKAGKSLRQVLEAYNISQNKLAIAMGIGRSTIHHWVNESRDPGGDAILEIRKGLNKINPAAAEEFIRVYLDESDEGELVDQE
;
A
#
# COMPACT_ATOMS: atom_id res chain seq x y z
N MET A 1 10.61 6.86 14.49
CA MET A 1 10.61 6.13 13.21
C MET A 1 9.27 6.36 12.58
N GLY A 2 9.21 6.50 11.26
CA GLY A 2 7.92 6.51 10.63
C GLY A 2 7.32 5.10 10.59
N LYS A 3 6.10 5.02 10.07
CA LYS A 3 5.25 3.85 10.10
C LYS A 3 5.81 2.71 9.24
N ALA A 4 6.26 2.99 8.02
CA ALA A 4 6.78 1.95 7.15
C ALA A 4 8.07 1.33 7.69
N GLY A 5 8.93 2.13 8.33
CA GLY A 5 10.11 1.65 9.03
C GLY A 5 9.80 0.73 10.21
N THR A 6 8.76 1.07 10.99
CA THR A 6 8.29 0.27 12.13
C THR A 6 7.74 -1.09 11.70
N VAL A 7 6.83 -1.09 10.71
CA VAL A 7 6.27 -2.32 10.15
C VAL A 7 7.36 -3.18 9.50
N LEU A 8 8.27 -2.56 8.74
CA LEU A 8 9.39 -3.29 8.13
C LEU A 8 10.24 -3.98 9.20
N LYS A 9 10.56 -3.28 10.29
CA LYS A 9 11.30 -3.87 11.41
C LYS A 9 10.59 -5.08 11.99
N GLN A 10 9.30 -4.94 12.29
CA GLN A 10 8.48 -6.02 12.85
C GLN A 10 8.46 -7.26 11.94
N VAL A 11 8.29 -7.07 10.63
CA VAL A 11 8.28 -8.19 9.66
C VAL A 11 9.66 -8.85 9.55
N LEU A 12 10.74 -8.06 9.49
CA LEU A 12 12.10 -8.62 9.44
C LEU A 12 12.40 -9.48 10.67
N GLU A 13 12.00 -9.02 11.86
CA GLU A 13 12.18 -9.75 13.12
C GLU A 13 11.30 -11.01 13.19
N ALA A 14 10.00 -10.88 12.87
CA ALA A 14 9.04 -11.98 12.94
C ALA A 14 9.38 -13.15 12.00
N TYR A 15 9.94 -12.85 10.82
CA TYR A 15 10.28 -13.86 9.81
C TYR A 15 11.78 -14.20 9.77
N GLY A 16 12.58 -13.66 10.69
CA GLY A 16 14.03 -13.91 10.75
C GLY A 16 14.80 -13.46 9.50
N ILE A 17 14.33 -12.40 8.83
CA ILE A 17 14.95 -11.86 7.62
C ILE A 17 15.95 -10.78 8.02
N SER A 18 17.23 -10.96 7.67
CA SER A 18 18.23 -9.93 7.95
C SER A 18 18.12 -8.74 6.99
N GLN A 19 18.43 -7.53 7.47
CA GLN A 19 18.49 -6.32 6.63
C GLN A 19 19.38 -6.51 5.40
N ASN A 20 20.49 -7.25 5.54
CA ASN A 20 21.39 -7.55 4.43
C ASN A 20 20.72 -8.46 3.38
N LYS A 21 19.94 -9.45 3.82
CA LYS A 21 19.22 -10.35 2.91
C LYS A 21 18.19 -9.58 2.08
N LEU A 22 17.44 -8.67 2.72
CA LEU A 22 16.51 -7.78 2.01
C LEU A 22 17.23 -6.83 1.06
N ALA A 23 18.34 -6.22 1.48
CA ALA A 23 19.13 -5.33 0.65
C ALA A 23 19.62 -6.02 -0.65
N VAL A 24 20.13 -7.26 -0.53
CA VAL A 24 20.54 -8.07 -1.68
C VAL A 24 19.37 -8.38 -2.60
N ALA A 25 18.21 -8.77 -2.05
CA ALA A 25 17.01 -9.06 -2.83
C ALA A 25 16.49 -7.84 -3.61
N MET A 26 16.62 -6.64 -3.03
CA MET A 26 16.23 -5.37 -3.66
C MET A 26 17.32 -4.78 -4.56
N GLY A 27 18.53 -5.33 -4.57
CA GLY A 27 19.66 -4.78 -5.33
C GLY A 27 20.15 -3.41 -4.84
N ILE A 28 19.88 -3.05 -3.57
CA ILE A 28 20.26 -1.77 -2.97
C ILE A 28 21.26 -1.96 -1.82
N GLY A 29 21.88 -0.85 -1.38
CA GLY A 29 22.77 -0.88 -0.22
C GLY A 29 22.03 -1.17 1.09
N ARG A 30 22.65 -1.98 1.97
CA ARG A 30 22.16 -2.23 3.34
C ARG A 30 21.94 -0.94 4.14
N SER A 31 22.70 0.10 3.84
CA SER A 31 22.54 1.42 4.45
C SER A 31 21.12 1.97 4.25
N SER A 32 20.52 1.81 3.08
CA SER A 32 19.14 2.23 2.81
C SER A 32 18.14 1.52 3.73
N ILE A 33 18.27 0.20 3.88
CA ILE A 33 17.42 -0.59 4.79
C ILE A 33 17.63 -0.15 6.24
N ASN A 34 18.87 0.12 6.63
CA ASN A 34 19.18 0.59 7.97
C ASN A 34 18.52 1.92 8.28
N ARG A 35 18.48 2.86 7.31
CA ARG A 35 17.79 4.14 7.47
C ARG A 35 16.30 3.96 7.76
N TRP A 36 15.65 3.05 7.06
CA TRP A 36 14.22 2.78 7.26
C TRP A 36 13.95 2.11 8.59
N VAL A 37 14.74 1.09 8.95
CA VAL A 37 14.47 0.25 10.12
C VAL A 37 14.94 0.89 11.43
N ASN A 38 15.97 1.73 11.40
CA ASN A 38 16.64 2.25 12.60
C ASN A 38 16.79 3.77 12.64
N GLU A 39 16.67 4.46 11.51
CA GLU A 39 16.77 5.93 11.48
C GLU A 39 15.36 6.54 11.38
N ASN A 40 15.24 7.83 11.66
CA ASN A 40 13.95 8.52 11.66
C ASN A 40 13.47 8.86 10.23
N ARG A 41 13.81 8.03 9.23
CA ARG A 41 13.51 8.26 7.81
C ARG A 41 12.68 7.12 7.24
N ASP A 42 11.45 7.42 6.87
CA ASP A 42 10.57 6.43 6.25
C ASP A 42 10.83 6.26 4.74
N PRO A 43 10.60 5.05 4.20
CA PRO A 43 10.49 4.84 2.75
C PRO A 43 9.19 5.48 2.22
N GLY A 44 9.26 6.15 1.08
CA GLY A 44 8.07 6.67 0.37
C GLY A 44 7.28 5.57 -0.37
N GLY A 45 6.18 5.95 -1.04
CA GLY A 45 5.25 5.04 -1.73
C GLY A 45 5.91 4.02 -2.67
N ASP A 46 6.80 4.48 -3.57
CA ASP A 46 7.54 3.60 -4.48
C ASP A 46 8.47 2.62 -3.73
N ALA A 47 9.13 3.08 -2.66
CA ALA A 47 10.01 2.25 -1.87
C ALA A 47 9.24 1.16 -1.09
N ILE A 48 8.00 1.42 -0.68
CA ILE A 48 7.12 0.42 -0.03
C ILE A 48 6.82 -0.74 -0.99
N LEU A 49 6.57 -0.46 -2.27
CA LEU A 49 6.37 -1.50 -3.28
C LEU A 49 7.65 -2.29 -3.55
N GLU A 50 8.79 -1.63 -3.63
CA GLU A 50 10.08 -2.30 -3.81
C GLU A 50 10.45 -3.16 -2.60
N ILE A 51 10.15 -2.71 -1.37
CA ILE A 51 10.30 -3.52 -0.15
C ILE A 51 9.43 -4.77 -0.23
N ARG A 52 8.16 -4.62 -0.61
CA ARG A 52 7.25 -5.77 -0.80
C ARG A 52 7.81 -6.75 -1.83
N LYS A 53 8.28 -6.27 -3.00
CA LYS A 53 8.87 -7.11 -4.04
C LYS A 53 10.11 -7.84 -3.52
N GLY A 54 11.02 -7.13 -2.84
CA GLY A 54 12.20 -7.70 -2.21
C GLY A 54 11.85 -8.79 -1.20
N LEU A 55 10.90 -8.51 -0.30
CA LEU A 55 10.38 -9.49 0.65
C LEU A 55 9.76 -10.69 -0.09
N ASN A 56 9.03 -10.48 -1.17
CA ASN A 56 8.34 -11.55 -1.90
C ASN A 56 9.33 -12.56 -2.51
N THR A 57 10.50 -12.10 -2.95
CA THR A 57 11.57 -13.00 -3.42
C THR A 57 12.19 -13.84 -2.30
N ILE A 58 12.13 -13.37 -1.05
CA ILE A 58 12.71 -14.06 0.12
C ILE A 58 11.67 -14.97 0.78
N ASN A 59 10.50 -14.42 1.06
CA ASN A 59 9.36 -15.07 1.69
C ASN A 59 8.06 -14.35 1.26
N PRO A 60 7.19 -14.99 0.46
CA PRO A 60 5.95 -14.38 -0.02
C PRO A 60 4.96 -14.05 1.10
N VAL A 61 4.97 -14.82 2.19
CA VAL A 61 4.10 -14.56 3.35
C VAL A 61 4.53 -13.28 4.06
N ALA A 62 5.84 -13.07 4.23
CA ALA A 62 6.38 -11.84 4.83
C ALA A 62 6.03 -10.59 4.00
N ALA A 63 5.99 -10.73 2.67
CA ALA A 63 5.64 -9.62 1.77
C ALA A 63 4.17 -9.21 1.88
N GLU A 64 3.27 -10.19 1.99
CA GLU A 64 1.84 -9.91 2.19
C GLU A 64 1.59 -9.37 3.61
N GLU A 65 2.26 -9.91 4.63
CA GLU A 65 2.20 -9.40 6.00
C GLU A 65 2.66 -7.94 6.09
N PHE A 66 3.78 -7.59 5.43
CA PHE A 66 4.30 -6.23 5.40
C PHE A 66 3.27 -5.22 4.87
N ILE A 67 2.64 -5.51 3.73
CA ILE A 67 1.62 -4.59 3.20
C ILE A 67 0.34 -4.63 4.03
N GLY A 68 -0.05 -5.79 4.57
CA GLY A 68 -1.22 -5.89 5.46
C GLY A 68 -1.07 -4.98 6.68
N LEU A 69 0.02 -5.14 7.43
CA LEU A 69 0.33 -4.34 8.61
C LEU A 69 0.52 -2.85 8.26
N TYR A 70 1.21 -2.56 7.16
CA TYR A 70 1.39 -1.18 6.73
C TYR A 70 0.06 -0.53 6.36
N LEU A 71 -0.85 -1.22 5.69
CA LEU A 71 -2.17 -0.65 5.42
C LEU A 71 -2.95 -0.49 6.73
N ASP A 72 -2.99 -1.50 7.61
CA ASP A 72 -3.74 -1.45 8.87
C ASP A 72 -3.31 -0.30 9.79
N GLU A 73 -1.99 -0.12 9.98
CA GLU A 73 -1.46 1.00 10.76
C GLU A 73 -1.74 2.37 10.11
N SER A 74 -1.94 2.47 8.78
CA SER A 74 -2.33 3.76 8.14
C SER A 74 -3.70 4.18 8.66
N PHE A 75 -4.60 3.23 8.86
CA PHE A 75 -5.99 3.52 9.21
C PHE A 75 -6.16 3.76 10.71
N ALA A 76 -5.31 3.16 11.54
CA ALA A 76 -5.26 3.45 12.97
C ALA A 76 -4.91 4.92 13.27
N SER A 77 -4.11 5.57 12.39
CA SER A 77 -3.78 7.01 12.49
C SER A 77 -4.83 7.96 11.90
N GLY A 78 -5.92 7.40 11.35
CA GLY A 78 -7.17 8.03 10.89
C GLY A 78 -7.20 9.54 10.65
N THR A 79 -6.94 9.99 9.42
CA THR A 79 -7.35 11.32 8.95
C THR A 79 -8.40 11.20 7.85
N ILE A 80 -9.39 12.09 7.83
CA ILE A 80 -10.45 12.13 6.79
C ILE A 80 -9.86 12.28 5.37
N GLU A 81 -8.66 12.86 5.29
CA GLU A 81 -7.88 13.08 4.07
C GLU A 81 -7.42 11.77 3.40
N THR A 82 -7.05 10.74 4.18
CA THR A 82 -6.61 9.44 3.63
C THR A 82 -7.76 8.63 3.05
N MET A 83 -8.98 8.81 3.56
CA MET A 83 -10.16 8.07 3.08
C MET A 83 -10.67 8.58 1.72
N ARG A 84 -10.69 9.90 1.49
CA ARG A 84 -11.07 10.50 0.19
C ARG A 84 -10.16 10.09 -0.97
N LYS A 85 -8.88 9.86 -0.66
CA LYS A 85 -7.85 9.46 -1.64
C LYS A 85 -8.11 8.07 -2.22
N ALA A 86 -8.69 7.16 -1.43
CA ALA A 86 -8.92 5.79 -1.88
C ALA A 86 -9.94 5.68 -3.02
N GLY A 87 -11.05 6.45 -2.97
CA GLY A 87 -12.04 6.49 -4.04
C GLY A 87 -11.45 7.04 -5.35
N LYS A 88 -10.67 8.13 -5.23
CA LYS A 88 -9.96 8.76 -6.35
C LYS A 88 -8.89 7.86 -6.96
N SER A 89 -8.03 7.26 -6.13
CA SER A 89 -7.01 6.29 -6.54
C SER A 89 -7.64 5.08 -7.23
N LEU A 90 -8.74 4.56 -6.68
CA LEU A 90 -9.48 3.47 -7.30
C LEU A 90 -10.02 3.86 -8.69
N ARG A 91 -10.61 5.06 -8.82
CA ARG A 91 -11.10 5.56 -10.11
C ARG A 91 -9.97 5.60 -11.15
N GLN A 92 -8.83 6.22 -10.80
CA GLN A 92 -7.68 6.35 -11.70
C GLN A 92 -7.19 4.99 -12.20
N VAL A 93 -7.07 4.00 -11.31
CA VAL A 93 -6.60 2.65 -11.67
C VAL A 93 -7.61 1.92 -12.55
N LEU A 94 -8.91 1.99 -12.23
CA LEU A 94 -9.94 1.36 -13.05
C LEU A 94 -9.95 1.93 -14.48
N GLU A 95 -9.75 3.24 -14.64
CA GLU A 95 -9.62 3.90 -15.93
C GLU A 95 -8.32 3.50 -16.66
N ALA A 96 -7.17 3.61 -15.99
CA ALA A 96 -5.87 3.33 -16.59
C ALA A 96 -5.72 1.88 -17.07
N TYR A 97 -6.30 0.92 -16.34
CA TYR A 97 -6.24 -0.50 -16.68
C TYR A 97 -7.50 -1.03 -17.40
N ASN A 98 -8.43 -0.13 -17.76
CA ASN A 98 -9.70 -0.46 -18.41
C ASN A 98 -10.48 -1.58 -17.68
N ILE A 99 -10.52 -1.51 -16.34
CA ILE A 99 -11.23 -2.44 -15.48
C ILE A 99 -12.60 -1.86 -15.15
N SER A 100 -13.67 -2.57 -15.53
CA SER A 100 -15.02 -2.12 -15.19
C SER A 100 -15.31 -2.33 -13.70
N GLN A 101 -16.10 -1.41 -13.10
CA GLN A 101 -16.58 -1.53 -11.72
C GLN A 101 -17.28 -2.88 -11.45
N ASN A 102 -18.01 -3.39 -12.45
CA ASN A 102 -18.69 -4.69 -12.36
C ASN A 102 -17.68 -5.85 -12.26
N LYS A 103 -16.58 -5.79 -13.02
CA LYS A 103 -15.53 -6.81 -12.96
C LYS A 103 -14.86 -6.84 -11.59
N LEU A 104 -14.57 -5.67 -11.01
CA LEU A 104 -14.05 -5.57 -9.65
C LEU A 104 -15.05 -6.08 -8.61
N ALA A 105 -16.33 -5.70 -8.72
CA ALA A 105 -17.39 -6.16 -7.83
C ALA A 105 -17.48 -7.70 -7.78
N ILE A 106 -17.45 -8.36 -8.95
CA ILE A 106 -17.43 -9.83 -9.04
C ILE A 106 -16.19 -10.42 -8.37
N ALA A 107 -15.00 -9.85 -8.60
CA ALA A 107 -13.75 -10.35 -8.01
C ALA A 107 -13.69 -10.22 -6.48
N MET A 108 -14.34 -9.19 -5.95
CA MET A 108 -14.48 -8.93 -4.52
C MET A 108 -15.67 -9.64 -3.88
N GLY A 109 -16.62 -10.16 -4.67
CA GLY A 109 -17.84 -10.80 -4.16
C GLY A 109 -18.82 -9.82 -3.50
N ILE A 110 -18.78 -8.53 -3.88
CA ILE A 110 -19.65 -7.47 -3.34
C ILE A 110 -20.52 -6.85 -4.43
N GLY A 111 -21.52 -6.07 -4.03
CA GLY A 111 -22.40 -5.38 -4.97
C GLY A 111 -21.68 -4.29 -5.77
N ARG A 112 -21.98 -4.16 -7.06
CA ARG A 112 -21.48 -3.07 -7.93
C ARG A 112 -21.81 -1.68 -7.38
N SER A 113 -22.95 -1.53 -6.70
CA SER A 113 -23.36 -0.27 -6.06
C SER A 113 -22.31 0.21 -5.06
N THR A 114 -21.73 -0.69 -4.27
CA THR A 114 -20.64 -0.36 -3.33
C THR A 114 -19.44 0.23 -4.06
N ILE A 115 -18.98 -0.42 -5.14
CA ILE A 115 -17.88 0.09 -5.98
C ILE A 115 -18.23 1.45 -6.60
N HIS A 116 -19.46 1.61 -7.07
CA HIS A 116 -19.95 2.85 -7.66
C HIS A 116 -19.91 4.02 -6.66
N HIS A 117 -20.27 3.78 -5.40
CA HIS A 117 -20.19 4.82 -4.37
C HIS A 117 -18.76 5.23 -4.06
N TRP A 118 -17.82 4.27 -4.04
CA TRP A 118 -16.39 4.54 -3.87
C TRP A 118 -15.81 5.35 -5.03
N VAL A 119 -16.05 4.93 -6.27
CA VAL A 119 -15.50 5.57 -7.47
C VAL A 119 -16.05 6.97 -7.71
N ASN A 120 -17.29 7.23 -7.28
CA ASN A 120 -17.90 8.57 -7.37
C ASN A 120 -17.70 9.41 -6.10
N GLU A 121 -16.85 8.97 -5.16
CA GLU A 121 -16.52 9.72 -3.94
C GLU A 121 -17.76 10.08 -3.08
N SER A 122 -18.86 9.34 -3.27
CA SER A 122 -20.12 9.51 -2.54
C SER A 122 -20.06 8.85 -1.16
N ARG A 123 -19.18 7.86 -1.00
CA ARG A 123 -18.83 7.20 0.24
C ARG A 123 -17.45 6.62 0.04
N ASP A 124 -16.52 6.87 0.94
CA ASP A 124 -15.17 6.31 0.81
C ASP A 124 -15.10 4.86 1.31
N PRO A 125 -14.22 4.03 0.72
CA PRO A 125 -13.88 2.73 1.28
C PRO A 125 -13.16 2.90 2.61
N GLY A 126 -13.54 2.10 3.61
CA GLY A 126 -12.81 2.01 4.88
C GLY A 126 -11.45 1.35 4.72
N GLY A 127 -10.66 1.32 5.80
CA GLY A 127 -9.31 0.76 5.76
C GLY A 127 -9.25 -0.73 5.40
N ASP A 128 -10.20 -1.49 5.93
CA ASP A 128 -10.46 -2.88 5.57
C ASP A 128 -10.77 -3.04 4.06
N ALA A 129 -11.55 -2.11 3.50
CA ALA A 129 -11.90 -2.13 2.09
C ALA A 129 -10.70 -1.87 1.15
N ILE A 130 -9.67 -1.12 1.57
CA ILE A 130 -8.45 -0.90 0.74
C ILE A 130 -7.71 -2.21 0.48
N LEU A 131 -7.56 -3.03 1.52
CA LEU A 131 -6.93 -4.34 1.38
C LEU A 131 -7.76 -5.25 0.48
N GLU A 132 -9.08 -5.24 0.63
CA GLU A 132 -9.97 -6.04 -0.21
C GLU A 132 -10.03 -5.55 -1.66
N ILE A 133 -9.95 -4.23 -1.90
CA ILE A 133 -9.82 -3.64 -3.24
C ILE A 133 -8.52 -4.13 -3.88
N ARG A 134 -7.39 -4.04 -3.19
CA ARG A 134 -6.10 -4.55 -3.69
C ARG A 134 -6.19 -6.03 -4.03
N LYS A 135 -6.75 -6.87 -3.15
CA LYS A 135 -6.93 -8.31 -3.40
C LYS A 135 -7.82 -8.55 -4.62
N GLY A 136 -8.92 -7.82 -4.74
CA GLY A 136 -9.84 -7.89 -5.88
C GLY A 136 -9.16 -7.50 -7.20
N LEU A 137 -8.42 -6.39 -7.21
CA LEU A 137 -7.61 -5.97 -8.34
C LEU A 137 -6.55 -7.02 -8.67
N ASN A 138 -5.89 -7.61 -7.68
CA ASN A 138 -4.82 -8.59 -7.91
C ASN A 138 -5.35 -9.86 -8.61
N LYS A 139 -6.60 -10.26 -8.32
CA LYS A 139 -7.28 -11.37 -9.04
C LYS A 139 -7.58 -11.03 -10.51
N ILE A 140 -7.75 -9.75 -10.84
CA ILE A 140 -8.09 -9.28 -12.19
C ILE A 140 -6.84 -8.97 -13.00
N ASN A 141 -5.96 -8.16 -12.44
CA ASN A 141 -4.70 -7.70 -12.99
C ASN A 141 -3.74 -7.34 -11.83
N PRO A 142 -2.67 -8.13 -11.61
CA PRO A 142 -1.68 -7.85 -10.57
C PRO A 142 -1.04 -6.47 -10.67
N ALA A 143 -0.79 -5.96 -11.88
CA ALA A 143 -0.20 -4.63 -12.08
C ALA A 143 -1.16 -3.52 -11.62
N ALA A 144 -2.48 -3.69 -11.83
CA ALA A 144 -3.47 -2.74 -11.34
C ALA A 144 -3.53 -2.70 -9.80
N ALA A 145 -3.30 -3.84 -9.13
CA ALA A 145 -3.25 -3.89 -7.68
C ALA A 145 -2.02 -3.17 -7.11
N GLU A 146 -0.87 -3.29 -7.79
CA GLU A 146 0.34 -2.55 -7.43
C GLU A 146 0.17 -1.05 -7.66
N GLU A 147 -0.36 -0.65 -8.82
CA GLU A 147 -0.60 0.75 -9.14
C GLU A 147 -1.59 1.40 -8.17
N PHE A 148 -2.62 0.68 -7.74
CA PHE A 148 -3.56 1.18 -6.74
C PHE A 148 -2.88 1.54 -5.43
N ILE A 149 -2.00 0.68 -4.92
CA ILE A 149 -1.22 1.00 -3.72
C ILE A 149 -0.26 2.15 -3.99
N ARG A 150 0.37 2.19 -5.16
CA ARG A 150 1.29 3.27 -5.54
C ARG A 150 0.61 4.64 -5.49
N VAL A 151 -0.48 4.80 -6.26
CA VAL A 151 -1.22 6.06 -6.38
C VAL A 151 -1.83 6.46 -5.04
N TYR A 152 -2.37 5.49 -4.29
CA TYR A 152 -2.93 5.74 -2.97
C TYR A 152 -1.89 6.30 -1.98
N LEU A 153 -0.64 5.86 -2.07
CA LEU A 153 0.45 6.32 -1.20
C LEU A 153 1.09 7.61 -1.70
N ASP A 154 1.23 7.80 -3.00
CA ASP A 154 1.79 9.02 -3.58
C ASP A 154 0.88 10.24 -3.31
N GLU A 155 -0.45 10.06 -3.39
CA GLU A 155 -1.40 11.11 -2.99
C GLU A 155 -1.36 11.39 -1.48
N SER A 156 -0.78 10.50 -0.65
CA SER A 156 -0.69 10.69 0.81
C SER A 156 0.46 11.58 1.26
N ASP A 157 1.54 11.67 0.46
CA ASP A 157 2.75 12.44 0.77
C ASP A 157 2.62 13.95 0.45
N GLU A 158 1.66 14.37 -0.39
CA GLU A 158 1.42 15.81 -0.70
C GLU A 158 0.71 16.59 0.43
N GLY A 159 0.36 15.93 1.54
CA GLY A 159 -0.39 16.54 2.65
C GLY A 159 0.44 17.13 3.79
N GLU A 160 1.78 17.03 3.75
CA GLU A 160 2.66 17.46 4.85
C GLU A 160 3.60 18.60 4.44
N LEU A 161 3.07 19.58 3.72
CA LEU A 161 3.66 20.93 3.62
C LEU A 161 2.65 21.93 4.22
N VAL A 162 2.49 21.87 5.54
CA VAL A 162 2.03 23.05 6.29
C VAL A 162 3.26 23.91 6.56
N ASP A 163 3.26 25.04 5.88
CA ASP A 163 4.21 26.15 6.01
C ASP A 163 4.58 26.40 7.48
N GLN A 164 5.87 26.37 7.77
CA GLN A 164 6.43 27.03 8.94
C GLN A 164 6.86 28.44 8.53
N GLU A 165 6.01 29.43 8.79
CA GLU A 165 6.41 30.83 9.02
C GLU A 165 6.05 31.24 10.45
#